data_AF-A0AA40HDP0-F1
#
_entry.id   AF-A0AA40HDP0-F1
#
_cell.length_a   1.000
_cell.length_b   1.000
_cell.length_c   1.000
_cell.angle_alpha   90.00
_cell.angle_beta   90.00
_cell.angle_gamma   90.00
#
_symmetry.space_group_name_H-M   'P 1'
#
loop_
_entity.id
_entity.type
_entity.pdbx_description
1 polymer ?
#
loop_
_entity_poly.entity_id
_entity_poly.type
_entity_poly.pdbx_seq_one_letter_code
_entity_poly.pdbx_strand_id
1 'polypeptide(L)'
;MRASYQPRRASSRRLESPFSWGFLGVLLLALELLLPMCSASIAHHLVKDLAQSLKISLRTFHLFCTSCLLPGHNPWLVEKKLLYFHVLILSCPGACGEPPKYKTMRPKYDLIPPIGEWFAVEYICNQGYKPLVPPVQPTATSCQPDGSYHPPLQEACTAYCPQLKEPPNGKLVSQNGTYNFGAHVQYVCTEGYYVLGPDVLVCQDSGGNNLAWSEAPPSCEKIVCQPPPQISDGKFTNDKKDTYEYNDTVIYSCMPPDGPDGYTLIGESKLVCIGYYQWSSHAPECK
;
A
#
# COMPACT_ATOMS: atom_id res chain seq x y z
N MET A 1 26.55 -2.08 108.25
CA MET A 1 27.87 -1.79 107.63
C MET A 1 27.97 -2.52 106.30
N ARG A 2 28.80 -1.99 105.39
CA ARG A 2 28.80 -2.17 103.92
C ARG A 2 29.07 -3.59 103.38
N ALA A 3 28.42 -3.84 102.24
CA ALA A 3 28.70 -4.65 101.04
C ALA A 3 29.92 -5.59 100.95
N SER A 4 29.72 -6.71 100.23
CA SER A 4 30.57 -7.18 99.11
C SER A 4 29.79 -8.14 98.19
N TYR A 5 30.24 -8.24 96.93
CA TYR A 5 29.49 -8.57 95.69
C TYR A 5 30.01 -9.89 95.02
N GLN A 6 29.28 -10.40 94.01
CA GLN A 6 29.66 -11.34 92.89
C GLN A 6 29.36 -12.87 92.96
N PRO A 7 29.17 -13.58 91.79
CA PRO A 7 27.84 -14.03 91.34
C PRO A 7 27.71 -15.47 90.74
N ARG A 8 26.45 -15.82 90.40
CA ARG A 8 25.84 -16.80 89.44
C ARG A 8 26.64 -17.98 88.82
N ARG A 9 25.98 -19.15 88.81
CA ARG A 9 25.79 -20.00 87.60
C ARG A 9 24.42 -20.68 87.59
N ALA A 10 23.63 -20.43 86.54
CA ALA A 10 22.31 -21.03 86.31
C ALA A 10 22.37 -22.03 85.15
N SER A 11 21.54 -23.07 85.26
CA SER A 11 21.46 -24.24 84.40
C SER A 11 20.61 -24.04 83.14
N SER A 12 21.14 -24.54 82.02
CA SER A 12 20.50 -25.23 80.88
C SER A 12 19.03 -24.92 80.51
N ARG A 13 18.85 -24.29 79.34
CA ARG A 13 17.88 -24.72 78.31
C ARG A 13 18.28 -24.09 76.96
N ARG A 14 18.45 -24.95 75.94
CA ARG A 14 18.81 -24.59 74.57
C ARG A 14 17.54 -24.06 73.87
N LEU A 15 17.53 -22.78 73.50
CA LEU A 15 16.52 -22.17 72.63
C LEU A 15 17.03 -22.29 71.19
N GLU A 16 16.39 -23.11 70.36
CA GLU A 16 16.55 -23.07 68.90
C GLU A 16 15.48 -22.16 68.31
N SER A 17 15.89 -21.23 67.44
CA SER A 17 15.06 -20.22 66.79
C SER A 17 14.37 -20.79 65.54
N PRO A 18 13.09 -20.46 65.28
CA PRO A 18 12.39 -20.87 64.07
C PRO A 18 12.71 -19.87 62.93
N PHE A 19 13.75 -20.14 62.15
CA PHE A 19 14.06 -19.37 60.95
C PHE A 19 13.24 -19.86 59.74
N SER A 20 12.30 -19.02 59.29
CA SER A 20 11.98 -18.70 57.89
C SER A 20 11.80 -19.83 56.86
N TRP A 21 10.72 -20.60 56.95
CA TRP A 21 10.20 -21.38 55.80
C TRP A 21 8.96 -20.73 55.15
N GLY A 22 8.23 -19.89 55.88
CA GLY A 22 7.05 -19.20 55.37
C GLY A 22 7.35 -18.10 54.35
N PHE A 23 8.45 -17.35 54.54
CA PHE A 23 8.81 -16.26 53.62
C PHE A 23 9.32 -16.76 52.27
N LEU A 24 10.06 -17.87 52.22
CA LEU A 24 10.49 -18.50 50.98
C LEU A 24 9.30 -19.10 50.20
N GLY A 25 8.33 -19.70 50.90
CA GLY A 25 7.11 -20.22 50.28
C GLY A 25 6.23 -19.13 49.66
N VAL A 26 6.08 -17.99 50.35
CA VAL A 26 5.31 -16.84 49.83
C VAL A 26 6.06 -16.15 48.68
N LEU A 27 7.39 -16.08 48.72
CA LEU A 27 8.20 -15.54 47.62
C LEU A 27 8.16 -16.42 46.37
N LEU A 28 8.15 -17.76 46.53
CA LEU A 28 7.99 -18.72 45.43
C LEU A 28 6.59 -18.68 44.82
N LEU A 29 5.54 -18.61 45.64
CA LEU A 29 4.16 -18.44 45.17
C LEU A 29 3.93 -17.08 44.49
N ALA A 30 4.58 -16.02 44.97
CA ALA A 30 4.57 -14.71 44.31
C ALA A 30 5.34 -14.71 42.97
N LEU A 31 6.42 -15.50 42.86
CA LEU A 31 7.14 -15.72 41.60
C LEU A 31 6.32 -16.54 40.60
N GLU A 32 5.55 -17.53 41.06
CA GLU A 32 4.61 -18.31 40.25
C GLU A 32 3.40 -17.49 39.79
N LEU A 33 2.89 -16.55 40.60
CA LEU A 33 1.79 -15.65 40.24
C LEU A 33 2.21 -14.49 39.31
N LEU A 34 3.52 -14.18 39.20
CA LEU A 34 4.07 -13.17 38.30
C LEU A 34 4.42 -13.72 36.90
N LEU A 35 4.36 -15.04 36.71
CA LEU A 35 4.59 -15.70 35.42
C LEU A 35 3.25 -16.01 34.74
N PRO A 36 2.58 -14.98 34.20
CA PRO A 36 2.22 -15.06 32.79
C PRO A 36 2.33 -13.67 32.15
N MET A 37 3.56 -13.16 31.97
CA MET A 37 3.81 -12.05 31.06
C MET A 37 4.94 -12.45 30.13
N CYS A 38 4.54 -12.82 28.93
CA CYS A 38 5.36 -13.19 27.80
C CYS A 38 6.47 -12.16 27.56
N SER A 39 7.74 -12.50 27.89
CA SER A 39 8.94 -11.91 27.28
C SER A 39 10.21 -12.62 27.78
N ALA A 40 10.57 -13.73 27.15
CA ALA A 40 11.86 -14.40 27.41
C ALA A 40 13.08 -13.47 27.18
N SER A 41 12.94 -12.39 26.39
CA SER A 41 14.01 -11.42 26.15
C SER A 41 14.20 -10.43 27.32
N ILE A 42 13.12 -9.98 27.97
CA ILE A 42 13.19 -9.03 29.09
C ILE A 42 13.60 -9.77 30.38
N ALA A 43 13.14 -11.02 30.56
CA ALA A 43 13.56 -11.88 31.67
C ALA A 43 15.07 -12.18 31.65
N HIS A 44 15.66 -12.44 30.47
CA HIS A 44 17.09 -12.73 30.36
C HIS A 44 17.97 -11.50 30.66
N HIS A 45 17.51 -10.28 30.35
CA HIS A 45 18.20 -9.04 30.70
C HIS A 45 18.04 -8.68 32.18
N LEU A 46 16.84 -8.82 32.75
CA LEU A 46 16.60 -8.60 34.19
C LEU A 46 17.36 -9.58 35.09
N VAL A 47 17.47 -10.86 34.68
CA VAL A 47 18.26 -11.88 35.39
C VAL A 47 19.76 -11.59 35.32
N LYS A 48 20.26 -11.09 34.18
CA LYS A 48 21.65 -10.64 34.07
C LYS A 48 21.94 -9.44 34.97
N ASP A 49 21.07 -8.44 34.99
CA ASP A 49 21.23 -7.25 35.84
C ASP A 49 21.12 -7.59 37.34
N LEU A 50 20.20 -8.49 37.75
CA LEU A 50 20.10 -9.00 39.11
C LEU A 50 21.34 -9.82 39.53
N ALA A 51 21.87 -10.66 38.64
CA ALA A 51 23.10 -11.43 38.89
C ALA A 51 24.33 -10.51 39.05
N GLN A 52 24.35 -9.39 38.33
CA GLN A 52 25.41 -8.39 38.37
C GLN A 52 25.33 -7.51 39.62
N SER A 53 24.12 -7.19 40.12
CA SER A 53 23.90 -6.53 41.41
C SER A 53 24.23 -7.38 42.64
N LEU A 54 24.23 -8.72 42.52
CA LEU A 54 24.52 -9.65 43.64
C LEU A 54 25.96 -10.20 43.64
N LYS A 55 26.81 -9.88 42.64
CA LYS A 55 28.19 -10.41 42.48
C LYS A 55 28.30 -11.94 42.60
N ILE A 56 27.37 -12.69 42.02
CA ILE A 56 27.42 -14.16 42.00
C ILE A 56 27.88 -14.63 40.62
N SER A 57 29.00 -15.36 40.58
CA SER A 57 29.58 -15.93 39.35
C SER A 57 28.69 -17.04 38.78
N LEU A 58 28.41 -17.01 37.47
CA LEU A 58 27.62 -18.03 36.76
C LEU A 58 28.18 -19.48 36.88
N ARG A 59 29.36 -19.69 37.49
CA ARG A 59 29.91 -21.03 37.74
C ARG A 59 29.30 -21.77 38.93
N THR A 60 28.61 -21.10 39.86
CA THR A 60 27.94 -21.80 40.99
C THR A 60 26.60 -22.43 40.64
N PHE A 61 26.02 -22.11 39.46
CA PHE A 61 24.76 -22.72 39.04
C PHE A 61 24.94 -24.18 38.56
N HIS A 62 26.11 -24.52 38.01
CA HIS A 62 26.41 -25.88 37.52
C HIS A 62 26.79 -26.88 38.62
N LEU A 63 27.11 -26.41 39.83
CA LEU A 63 27.51 -27.27 40.96
C LEU A 63 26.35 -27.66 41.90
N PHE A 64 25.15 -27.12 41.68
CA PHE A 64 23.95 -27.54 42.41
C PHE A 64 23.27 -28.80 41.83
N CYS A 65 23.89 -29.46 40.84
CA CYS A 65 23.32 -30.65 40.19
C CYS A 65 24.00 -31.99 40.57
N THR A 66 24.99 -32.03 41.46
CA THR A 66 25.68 -33.32 41.80
C THR A 66 25.89 -33.62 43.28
N SER A 67 25.32 -32.87 44.21
CA SER A 67 25.50 -33.20 45.64
C SER A 67 24.35 -32.74 46.52
N CYS A 68 23.28 -33.53 46.51
CA CYS A 68 22.34 -33.64 47.64
C CYS A 68 21.67 -35.03 47.59
N LEU A 69 22.43 -36.05 47.96
CA LEU A 69 21.89 -37.30 48.49
C LEU A 69 21.38 -37.01 49.90
N LEU A 70 20.09 -36.69 50.02
CA LEU A 70 19.33 -36.82 51.28
C LEU A 70 18.26 -37.90 51.09
N PRO A 71 18.11 -38.84 52.03
CA PRO A 71 17.18 -39.97 51.89
C PRO A 71 15.75 -39.49 52.17
N GLY A 72 14.85 -39.64 51.20
CA GLY A 72 13.41 -39.48 51.46
C GLY A 72 12.58 -38.78 50.40
N HIS A 73 13.13 -38.35 49.25
CA HIS A 73 12.30 -37.84 48.14
C HIS A 73 12.28 -38.83 46.97
N ASN A 74 11.05 -39.18 46.57
CA ASN A 74 10.75 -40.14 45.52
C ASN A 74 11.28 -39.64 44.15
N PRO A 75 12.26 -40.31 43.51
CA PRO A 75 12.89 -39.87 42.26
C PRO A 75 11.91 -39.68 41.10
N TRP A 76 10.79 -40.39 41.14
CA TRP A 76 9.73 -40.35 40.12
C TRP A 76 8.98 -39.02 40.05
N LEU A 77 8.99 -38.21 41.11
CA LEU A 77 8.28 -36.93 41.13
C LEU A 77 9.14 -35.80 40.55
N VAL A 78 10.47 -35.92 40.62
CA VAL A 78 11.41 -34.91 40.12
C VAL A 78 11.56 -35.01 38.61
N GLU A 79 11.64 -36.22 38.04
CA GLU A 79 11.63 -36.41 36.58
C GLU A 79 10.28 -36.00 35.95
N LYS A 80 9.14 -36.31 36.59
CA LYS A 80 7.83 -35.84 36.10
C LYS A 80 7.69 -34.33 36.18
N LYS A 81 8.20 -33.68 37.24
CA LYS A 81 8.18 -32.21 37.36
C LYS A 81 9.12 -31.54 36.37
N LEU A 82 10.28 -32.10 36.08
CA LEU A 82 11.19 -31.63 35.02
C LEU A 82 10.60 -31.85 33.63
N LEU A 83 9.93 -32.97 33.37
CA LEU A 83 9.21 -33.21 32.12
C LEU A 83 8.03 -32.23 31.98
N TYR A 84 7.29 -31.96 33.07
CA TYR A 84 6.19 -31.00 33.10
C TYR A 84 6.69 -29.56 32.91
N PHE A 85 7.82 -29.19 33.52
CA PHE A 85 8.50 -27.91 33.29
C PHE A 85 9.04 -27.82 31.86
N HIS A 86 9.64 -28.88 31.31
CA HIS A 86 10.06 -28.92 29.91
C HIS A 86 8.88 -28.86 28.93
N VAL A 87 7.76 -29.51 29.24
CA VAL A 87 6.51 -29.46 28.47
C VAL A 87 5.86 -28.06 28.56
N LEU A 88 5.90 -27.41 29.73
CA LEU A 88 5.47 -26.01 29.91
C LEU A 88 6.41 -25.01 29.23
N ILE A 89 7.72 -25.30 29.15
CA ILE A 89 8.72 -24.51 28.39
C ILE A 89 8.57 -24.74 26.88
N LEU A 90 8.08 -25.91 26.44
CA LEU A 90 7.92 -26.31 25.03
C LEU A 90 6.61 -25.85 24.38
N SER A 91 5.68 -25.23 25.09
CA SER A 91 4.48 -24.62 24.51
C SER A 91 4.45 -23.13 24.78
N CYS A 92 5.19 -22.35 23.99
CA CYS A 92 4.86 -20.93 23.84
C CYS A 92 3.50 -20.88 23.12
N PRO A 93 2.42 -20.36 23.75
CA PRO A 93 1.12 -20.30 23.09
C PRO A 93 1.19 -19.34 21.90
N GLY A 94 0.78 -19.85 20.73
CA GLY A 94 0.17 -19.10 19.62
C GLY A 94 0.82 -17.76 19.21
N ALA A 95 2.13 -17.69 19.03
CA ALA A 95 2.75 -16.52 18.41
C ALA A 95 2.96 -16.75 16.92
N CYS A 96 2.57 -15.78 16.10
CA CYS A 96 2.82 -15.79 14.67
C CYS A 96 4.23 -15.30 14.35
N GLY A 97 4.76 -15.72 13.21
CA GLY A 97 6.06 -15.30 12.70
C GLY A 97 6.05 -13.88 12.13
N GLU A 98 6.82 -13.67 11.05
CA GLU A 98 6.73 -12.41 10.30
C GLU A 98 5.34 -12.24 9.69
N PRO A 99 4.78 -11.02 9.70
CA PRO A 99 3.52 -10.75 9.03
C PRO A 99 3.66 -10.93 7.50
N PRO A 100 2.59 -11.32 6.78
CA PRO A 100 2.61 -11.47 5.33
C PRO A 100 3.13 -10.22 4.60
N LYS A 101 3.97 -10.41 3.58
CA LYS A 101 4.54 -9.32 2.77
C LYS A 101 3.79 -9.19 1.46
N TYR A 102 3.47 -7.95 1.08
CA TYR A 102 2.75 -7.61 -0.13
C TYR A 102 3.54 -6.58 -0.93
N LYS A 103 3.30 -6.52 -2.24
CA LYS A 103 3.95 -5.55 -3.13
C LYS A 103 3.32 -4.17 -2.99
N THR A 104 2.00 -4.09 -2.79
CA THR A 104 1.25 -2.82 -2.87
C THR A 104 0.91 -2.22 -1.50
N MET A 105 1.10 -2.97 -0.42
CA MET A 105 0.78 -2.56 0.95
C MET A 105 1.85 -3.00 1.95
N ARG A 106 1.83 -2.38 3.12
CA ARG A 106 2.72 -2.67 4.25
C ARG A 106 1.98 -2.57 5.58
N PRO A 107 2.48 -3.19 6.66
CA PRO A 107 1.96 -2.95 8.00
C PRO A 107 1.96 -1.46 8.32
N LYS A 108 0.91 -0.98 8.98
CA LYS A 108 0.75 0.42 9.39
C LYS A 108 1.83 0.89 10.37
N TYR A 109 2.33 -0.04 11.17
CA TYR A 109 3.34 0.18 12.19
C TYR A 109 4.49 -0.80 11.99
N ASP A 110 5.68 -0.42 12.44
CA ASP A 110 6.83 -1.33 12.47
C ASP A 110 6.60 -2.39 13.55
N LEU A 111 6.43 -3.64 13.10
CA LEU A 111 6.17 -4.76 13.98
C LEU A 111 7.48 -5.50 14.28
N ILE A 112 7.64 -5.92 15.54
CA ILE A 112 8.77 -6.74 15.99
C ILE A 112 8.25 -8.16 16.20
N PRO A 113 8.56 -9.11 15.31
CA PRO A 113 8.19 -10.51 15.48
C PRO A 113 8.89 -11.15 16.69
N PRO A 114 8.31 -12.20 17.30
CA PRO A 114 7.06 -12.85 16.91
C PRO A 114 5.81 -12.06 17.35
N ILE A 115 4.76 -12.11 16.53
CA ILE A 115 3.51 -11.38 16.77
C ILE A 115 2.62 -12.19 17.71
N GLY A 116 2.17 -11.58 18.81
CA GLY A 116 1.36 -12.25 19.81
C GLY A 116 -0.02 -12.69 19.31
N GLU A 117 -0.57 -13.71 19.95
CA GLU A 117 -1.93 -14.22 19.73
C GLU A 117 -2.97 -13.09 19.81
N TRP A 118 -4.00 -13.16 18.96
CA TRP A 118 -5.08 -12.17 18.81
C TRP A 118 -4.65 -10.77 18.38
N PHE A 119 -3.35 -10.53 18.15
CA PHE A 119 -2.88 -9.24 17.67
C PHE A 119 -3.28 -9.03 16.20
N ALA A 120 -3.96 -7.92 15.94
CA ALA A 120 -4.37 -7.51 14.60
C ALA A 120 -3.29 -6.66 13.91
N VAL A 121 -2.87 -7.11 12.73
CA VAL A 121 -1.99 -6.38 11.82
C VAL A 121 -2.84 -5.67 10.78
N GLU A 122 -2.89 -4.34 10.88
CA GLU A 122 -3.52 -3.46 9.90
C GLU A 122 -2.50 -3.09 8.81
N TYR A 123 -2.90 -3.21 7.55
CA TYR A 123 -2.09 -2.85 6.40
C TYR A 123 -2.55 -1.52 5.80
N ILE A 124 -1.58 -0.71 5.38
CA ILE A 124 -1.78 0.52 4.63
C ILE A 124 -1.11 0.41 3.27
N CYS A 125 -1.63 1.14 2.29
CA CYS A 125 -1.04 1.15 0.96
C CYS A 125 0.36 1.78 0.98
N ASN A 126 1.23 1.22 0.13
CA ASN A 126 2.53 1.81 -0.14
C ASN A 126 2.36 3.17 -0.83
N GLN A 127 3.40 4.00 -0.78
CA GLN A 127 3.39 5.28 -1.47
C GLN A 127 3.09 5.07 -2.98
N GLY A 128 2.16 5.86 -3.52
CA GLY A 128 1.69 5.73 -4.92
C GLY A 128 0.50 4.78 -5.11
N TYR A 129 0.14 3.99 -4.09
CA TYR A 129 -1.01 3.09 -4.11
C TYR A 129 -2.18 3.64 -3.30
N LYS A 130 -3.41 3.29 -3.70
CA LYS A 130 -4.65 3.62 -2.98
C LYS A 130 -5.49 2.36 -2.73
N PRO A 131 -6.36 2.35 -1.70
CA PRO A 131 -7.24 1.21 -1.44
C PRO A 131 -8.17 0.96 -2.61
N LEU A 132 -8.44 -0.31 -2.92
CA LEU A 132 -9.51 -0.71 -3.83
C LEU A 132 -10.87 -0.33 -3.19
N VAL A 133 -11.67 0.48 -3.87
CA VAL A 133 -13.01 0.91 -3.40
C VAL A 133 -14.08 0.44 -4.39
N PRO A 134 -15.19 -0.17 -3.93
CA PRO A 134 -15.54 -0.53 -2.55
C PRO A 134 -14.65 -1.66 -2.00
N PRO A 135 -14.50 -1.82 -0.67
CA PRO A 135 -13.60 -2.82 -0.10
C PRO A 135 -14.15 -4.23 -0.36
N VAL A 136 -13.68 -4.86 -1.43
CA VAL A 136 -13.95 -6.29 -1.71
C VAL A 136 -13.09 -7.18 -0.80
N GLN A 137 -11.97 -6.66 -0.29
CA GLN A 137 -10.97 -7.42 0.45
C GLN A 137 -10.68 -6.82 1.84
N PRO A 138 -10.43 -7.67 2.85
CA PRO A 138 -9.96 -7.21 4.16
C PRO A 138 -8.56 -6.58 4.05
N THR A 139 -8.29 -5.54 4.83
CA THR A 139 -6.97 -4.89 4.97
C THR A 139 -6.31 -5.14 6.32
N ALA A 140 -6.91 -6.01 7.15
CA ALA A 140 -6.42 -6.36 8.46
C ALA A 140 -6.56 -7.86 8.71
N THR A 141 -5.52 -8.46 9.30
CA THR A 141 -5.48 -9.87 9.69
C THR A 141 -5.03 -9.98 11.13
N SER A 142 -5.53 -10.98 11.87
CA SER A 142 -5.10 -11.24 13.24
C SER A 142 -4.31 -12.54 13.34
N CYS A 143 -3.38 -12.57 14.28
CA CYS A 143 -2.67 -13.79 14.64
C CYS A 143 -3.60 -14.73 15.41
N GLN A 144 -3.76 -15.96 14.93
CA GLN A 144 -4.59 -16.99 15.53
C GLN A 144 -3.77 -17.91 16.45
N PRO A 145 -4.42 -18.63 17.38
CA PRO A 145 -3.73 -19.52 18.34
C PRO A 145 -2.95 -20.67 17.70
N ASP A 146 -3.28 -21.03 16.45
CA ASP A 146 -2.59 -22.03 15.64
C ASP A 146 -1.32 -21.49 14.94
N GLY A 147 -0.98 -20.21 15.16
CA GLY A 147 0.18 -19.54 14.58
C GLY A 147 -0.04 -19.00 13.16
N SER A 148 -1.27 -19.03 12.66
CA SER A 148 -1.63 -18.54 11.33
C SER A 148 -2.28 -17.15 11.37
N TYR A 149 -2.27 -16.43 10.24
CA TYR A 149 -2.92 -15.13 10.11
C TYR A 149 -4.28 -15.29 9.43
N HIS A 150 -5.34 -14.84 10.11
CA HIS A 150 -6.71 -14.85 9.56
C HIS A 150 -7.44 -13.50 9.70
N PRO A 151 -8.27 -13.12 8.71
CA PRO A 151 -8.47 -13.77 7.42
C PRO A 151 -7.21 -13.66 6.52
N PRO A 152 -7.00 -14.61 5.58
CA PRO A 152 -5.90 -14.49 4.63
C PRO A 152 -6.08 -13.22 3.78
N LEU A 153 -5.08 -12.34 3.79
CA LEU A 153 -5.11 -11.11 3.00
C LEU A 153 -4.61 -11.35 1.58
N GLN A 154 -5.04 -10.49 0.68
CA GLN A 154 -4.58 -10.38 -0.70
C GLN A 154 -4.23 -8.92 -0.99
N GLU A 155 -3.74 -8.64 -2.19
CA GLU A 155 -3.43 -7.28 -2.63
C GLU A 155 -4.70 -6.41 -2.72
N ALA A 156 -4.92 -5.60 -1.69
CA ALA A 156 -6.06 -4.68 -1.52
C ALA A 156 -5.75 -3.23 -1.92
N CYS A 157 -4.55 -2.95 -2.41
CA CYS A 157 -4.13 -1.63 -2.89
C CYS A 157 -3.77 -1.70 -4.38
N THR A 158 -4.12 -0.67 -5.14
CA THR A 158 -3.71 -0.53 -6.55
C THR A 158 -3.19 0.88 -6.81
N ALA A 159 -2.33 0.99 -7.80
CA ALA A 159 -1.93 2.29 -8.33
C ALA A 159 -2.92 2.70 -9.44
N TYR A 160 -3.12 4.00 -9.57
CA TYR A 160 -3.92 4.61 -10.63
C TYR A 160 -3.13 5.78 -11.23
N CYS A 161 -3.30 6.03 -12.52
CA CYS A 161 -2.82 7.25 -13.12
C CYS A 161 -3.57 8.47 -12.58
N PRO A 162 -2.96 9.67 -12.62
CA PRO A 162 -3.62 10.91 -12.22
C PRO A 162 -4.97 11.08 -12.93
N GLN A 163 -5.97 11.58 -12.20
CA GLN A 163 -7.27 11.84 -12.80
C GLN A 163 -7.13 12.91 -13.90
N LEU A 164 -7.56 12.55 -15.09
CA LEU A 164 -7.59 13.44 -16.24
C LEU A 164 -8.82 14.35 -16.16
N LYS A 165 -8.66 15.57 -16.68
CA LYS A 165 -9.76 16.52 -16.84
C LYS A 165 -10.29 16.44 -18.26
N GLU A 166 -11.59 16.68 -18.40
CA GLU A 166 -12.20 16.87 -19.71
C GLU A 166 -11.64 18.14 -20.36
N PRO A 167 -11.32 18.10 -21.66
CA PRO A 167 -10.84 19.28 -22.37
C PRO A 167 -12.03 20.23 -22.63
N PRO A 168 -11.79 21.55 -22.78
CA PRO A 168 -12.79 22.43 -23.34
C PRO A 168 -13.17 21.98 -24.76
N ASN A 169 -14.45 22.03 -25.12
CA ASN A 169 -14.95 21.60 -26.44
C ASN A 169 -14.58 20.14 -26.78
N GLY A 170 -14.58 19.27 -25.78
CA GLY A 170 -14.41 17.84 -25.96
C GLY A 170 -14.86 17.06 -24.75
N LYS A 171 -14.70 15.75 -24.82
CA LYS A 171 -15.05 14.80 -23.78
C LYS A 171 -13.99 13.72 -23.68
N LEU A 172 -13.89 13.16 -22.49
CA LEU A 172 -13.00 12.07 -22.19
C LEU A 172 -13.81 10.76 -22.20
N VAL A 173 -13.41 9.81 -23.03
CA VAL A 173 -14.07 8.51 -23.22
C VAL A 173 -13.14 7.42 -22.70
N SER A 174 -13.52 6.77 -21.61
CA SER A 174 -12.79 5.61 -21.07
C SER A 174 -13.49 4.32 -21.51
N GLN A 175 -12.74 3.35 -22.03
CA GLN A 175 -13.32 2.06 -22.45
C GLN A 175 -13.83 1.23 -21.26
N ASN A 176 -13.18 1.32 -20.09
CA ASN A 176 -13.50 0.51 -18.92
C ASN A 176 -13.94 1.33 -17.69
N GLY A 177 -13.99 2.66 -17.80
CA GLY A 177 -14.33 3.56 -16.68
C GLY A 177 -13.27 3.61 -15.58
N THR A 178 -12.08 3.04 -15.81
CA THR A 178 -11.00 2.92 -14.84
C THR A 178 -9.75 3.69 -15.27
N TYR A 179 -8.92 4.04 -14.28
CA TYR A 179 -7.65 4.75 -14.42
C TYR A 179 -6.47 3.88 -13.94
N ASN A 180 -6.67 2.56 -13.90
CA ASN A 180 -5.69 1.58 -13.45
C ASN A 180 -4.58 1.36 -14.49
N PHE A 181 -3.52 0.66 -14.09
CA PHE A 181 -2.47 0.24 -15.03
C PHE A 181 -3.05 -0.46 -16.27
N GLY A 182 -2.61 -0.05 -17.46
CA GLY A 182 -3.11 -0.52 -18.74
C GLY A 182 -4.45 0.09 -19.18
N ALA A 183 -5.04 1.01 -18.41
CA ALA A 183 -6.25 1.72 -18.83
C ALA A 183 -6.01 2.56 -20.08
N HIS A 184 -6.99 2.58 -20.97
CA HIS A 184 -7.00 3.40 -22.17
C HIS A 184 -8.09 4.47 -22.07
N VAL A 185 -7.70 5.70 -22.34
CA VAL A 185 -8.59 6.86 -22.32
C VAL A 185 -8.46 7.61 -23.63
N GLN A 186 -9.57 7.84 -24.30
CA GLN A 186 -9.64 8.56 -25.56
C GLN A 186 -10.22 9.96 -25.37
N TYR A 187 -9.58 10.96 -25.96
CA TYR A 187 -10.07 12.32 -26.07
C TYR A 187 -10.86 12.47 -27.37
N VAL A 188 -12.09 12.94 -27.25
CA VAL A 188 -12.99 13.16 -28.40
C VAL A 188 -13.46 14.61 -28.37
N CYS A 189 -13.10 15.39 -29.38
CA CYS A 189 -13.55 16.78 -29.48
C CYS A 189 -15.01 16.86 -29.93
N THR A 190 -15.69 17.94 -29.52
CA THR A 190 -17.04 18.25 -29.99
C THR A 190 -17.01 18.64 -31.47
N GLU A 191 -18.17 18.57 -32.12
CA GLU A 191 -18.31 18.99 -33.51
C GLU A 191 -17.78 20.42 -33.74
N GLY A 192 -17.02 20.61 -34.83
CA GLY A 192 -16.33 21.86 -35.12
C GLY A 192 -14.96 22.03 -34.47
N TYR A 193 -14.46 21.03 -33.74
CA TYR A 193 -13.14 20.99 -33.14
C TYR A 193 -12.39 19.72 -33.52
N TYR A 194 -11.06 19.80 -33.58
CA TYR A 194 -10.18 18.67 -33.85
C TYR A 194 -9.18 18.46 -32.71
N VAL A 195 -8.71 17.22 -32.55
CA VAL A 195 -7.73 16.86 -31.53
C VAL A 195 -6.34 17.29 -31.99
N LEU A 196 -5.66 18.11 -31.19
CA LEU A 196 -4.26 18.46 -31.38
C LEU A 196 -3.41 17.73 -30.32
N GLY A 197 -2.69 16.69 -30.77
CA GLY A 197 -1.89 15.81 -29.90
C GLY A 197 -2.38 14.35 -29.93
N PRO A 198 -1.95 13.51 -28.97
CA PRO A 198 -2.36 12.12 -28.88
C PRO A 198 -3.83 12.00 -28.47
N ASP A 199 -4.66 11.36 -29.30
CA ASP A 199 -6.09 11.17 -29.01
C ASP A 199 -6.34 10.03 -28.01
N VAL A 200 -5.38 9.12 -27.81
CA VAL A 200 -5.45 8.03 -26.84
C VAL A 200 -4.27 8.09 -25.87
N LEU A 201 -4.57 8.07 -24.57
CA LEU A 201 -3.59 7.94 -23.50
C LEU A 201 -3.69 6.57 -22.82
N VAL A 202 -2.53 6.01 -22.49
CA VAL A 202 -2.42 4.71 -21.81
C VAL A 202 -1.80 4.89 -20.43
N CYS A 203 -2.40 4.31 -19.40
CA CYS A 203 -1.86 4.36 -18.05
C CYS A 203 -0.72 3.35 -17.91
N GLN A 204 0.51 3.82 -17.76
CA GLN A 204 1.72 2.99 -17.75
C GLN A 204 2.59 3.23 -16.50
N ASP A 205 3.53 2.32 -16.27
CA ASP A 205 4.50 2.46 -15.19
C ASP A 205 5.54 3.51 -15.59
N SER A 206 5.63 4.58 -14.80
CA SER A 206 6.61 5.66 -15.00
C SER A 206 7.94 5.41 -14.30
N GLY A 207 8.08 4.25 -13.64
CA GLY A 207 9.20 3.94 -12.75
C GLY A 207 8.96 4.43 -11.33
N GLY A 208 9.76 3.92 -10.39
CA GLY A 208 9.67 4.32 -8.98
C GLY A 208 8.37 3.92 -8.28
N ASN A 209 7.65 2.91 -8.80
CA ASN A 209 6.33 2.44 -8.33
C ASN A 209 5.17 3.44 -8.54
N ASN A 210 5.30 4.41 -9.47
CA ASN A 210 4.24 5.36 -9.81
C ASN A 210 3.67 5.10 -11.20
N LEU A 211 2.36 5.24 -11.36
CA LEU A 211 1.71 5.19 -12.66
C LEU A 211 1.52 6.60 -13.22
N ALA A 212 1.79 6.77 -14.51
CA ALA A 212 1.53 7.99 -15.25
C ALA A 212 0.94 7.68 -16.62
N TRP A 213 0.27 8.67 -17.20
CA TRP A 213 -0.18 8.58 -18.58
C TRP A 213 1.00 8.54 -19.54
N SER A 214 0.82 7.82 -20.64
CA SER A 214 1.84 7.65 -21.68
C SER A 214 2.36 8.98 -22.19
N GLU A 215 1.47 9.96 -22.31
CA GLU A 215 1.74 11.30 -22.81
C GLU A 215 0.90 12.35 -22.08
N ALA A 216 1.14 13.62 -22.39
CA ALA A 216 0.35 14.72 -21.87
C ALA A 216 -1.04 14.77 -22.54
N PRO A 217 -2.08 15.29 -21.85
CA PRO A 217 -3.40 15.49 -22.43
C PRO A 217 -3.37 16.37 -23.69
N PRO A 218 -4.08 15.99 -24.77
CA PRO A 218 -4.22 16.83 -25.96
C PRO A 218 -5.16 18.02 -25.72
N SER A 219 -5.21 18.95 -26.68
CA SER A 219 -6.21 20.01 -26.71
C SER A 219 -7.22 19.81 -27.85
N CYS A 220 -8.40 20.40 -27.68
CA CYS A 220 -9.41 20.48 -28.72
C CYS A 220 -9.38 21.89 -29.32
N GLU A 221 -8.90 21.98 -30.56
CA GLU A 221 -8.74 23.25 -31.27
C GLU A 221 -9.85 23.44 -32.30
N LYS A 222 -10.28 24.69 -32.48
CA LYS A 222 -11.35 25.02 -33.43
C LYS A 222 -10.90 24.67 -34.84
N ILE A 223 -11.77 24.01 -35.61
CA ILE A 223 -11.54 23.75 -37.03
C ILE A 223 -11.64 25.06 -37.80
N VAL A 224 -10.56 25.39 -38.50
CA VAL A 224 -10.47 26.54 -39.39
C VAL A 224 -9.78 26.09 -40.69
N CYS A 225 -10.41 26.39 -41.82
CA CYS A 225 -9.85 26.18 -43.14
C CYS A 225 -9.27 27.48 -43.69
N GLN A 226 -8.15 27.35 -44.42
CA GLN A 226 -7.65 28.44 -45.25
C GLN A 226 -8.56 28.62 -46.47
N PRO A 227 -8.53 29.80 -47.13
CA PRO A 227 -9.26 30.02 -48.35
C PRO A 227 -8.97 28.92 -49.38
N PRO A 228 -10.00 28.36 -50.02
CA PRO A 228 -9.81 27.30 -50.99
C PRO A 228 -9.10 27.87 -52.24
N PRO A 229 -8.48 27.01 -53.07
CA PRO A 229 -7.73 27.46 -54.24
C PRO A 229 -8.60 28.29 -55.20
N GLN A 230 -8.04 29.37 -55.74
CA GLN A 230 -8.64 30.07 -56.88
C GLN A 230 -8.48 29.20 -58.14
N ILE A 231 -9.49 29.21 -59.01
CA ILE A 231 -9.50 28.41 -60.25
C ILE A 231 -9.51 29.36 -61.45
N SER A 232 -8.90 28.95 -62.57
CA SER A 232 -8.98 29.71 -63.82
C SER A 232 -10.42 29.76 -64.31
N ASP A 233 -10.84 30.92 -64.84
CA ASP A 233 -12.16 31.09 -65.46
C ASP A 233 -13.34 30.75 -64.53
N GLY A 234 -13.12 30.82 -63.22
CA GLY A 234 -14.13 30.55 -62.21
C GLY A 234 -13.94 31.41 -60.96
N LYS A 235 -15.00 31.43 -60.14
CA LYS A 235 -15.07 32.14 -58.87
C LYS A 235 -15.85 31.30 -57.86
N PHE A 236 -15.67 31.59 -56.57
CA PHE A 236 -16.47 30.98 -55.53
C PHE A 236 -17.08 32.02 -54.58
N THR A 237 -18.12 31.61 -53.85
CA THR A 237 -18.81 32.46 -52.88
C THR A 237 -17.94 32.79 -51.67
N ASN A 238 -18.02 34.01 -51.15
CA ASN A 238 -17.27 34.49 -49.97
C ASN A 238 -15.74 34.54 -50.15
N ASP A 239 -15.25 34.60 -51.39
CA ASP A 239 -13.83 34.69 -51.78
C ASP A 239 -12.97 35.74 -51.05
N LYS A 240 -13.59 36.75 -50.45
CA LYS A 240 -12.93 37.78 -49.63
C LYS A 240 -12.67 37.38 -48.17
N LYS A 241 -13.13 36.22 -47.72
CA LYS A 241 -12.97 35.75 -46.34
C LYS A 241 -11.57 35.15 -46.16
N ASP A 242 -10.84 35.60 -45.14
CA ASP A 242 -9.48 35.13 -44.86
C ASP A 242 -9.43 33.73 -44.21
N THR A 243 -10.51 33.31 -43.55
CA THR A 243 -10.60 32.01 -42.86
C THR A 243 -12.02 31.48 -42.88
N TYR A 244 -12.18 30.16 -42.91
CA TYR A 244 -13.49 29.50 -42.95
C TYR A 244 -13.66 28.60 -41.73
N GLU A 245 -14.80 28.66 -41.08
CA GLU A 245 -15.11 27.83 -39.91
C GLU A 245 -15.66 26.48 -40.34
N TYR A 246 -15.73 25.54 -39.41
CA TYR A 246 -16.35 24.23 -39.66
C TYR A 246 -17.76 24.36 -40.26
N ASN A 247 -18.07 23.53 -41.25
CA ASN A 247 -19.29 23.54 -42.05
C ASN A 247 -19.51 24.79 -42.92
N ASP A 248 -18.59 25.77 -42.92
CA ASP A 248 -18.63 26.82 -43.92
C ASP A 248 -18.55 26.20 -45.31
N THR A 249 -19.36 26.74 -46.20
CA THR A 249 -19.51 26.24 -47.56
C THR A 249 -19.08 27.30 -48.55
N VAL A 250 -18.33 26.87 -49.57
CA VAL A 250 -18.01 27.65 -50.76
C VAL A 250 -18.60 26.94 -51.97
N ILE A 251 -19.21 27.72 -52.87
CA ILE A 251 -19.79 27.21 -54.11
C ILE A 251 -19.03 27.84 -55.27
N TYR A 252 -18.40 26.99 -56.08
CA TYR A 252 -17.72 27.38 -57.31
C TYR A 252 -18.70 27.56 -58.46
N SER A 253 -18.39 28.52 -59.32
CA SER A 253 -19.12 28.82 -60.55
C SER A 253 -18.14 29.31 -61.61
N CYS A 254 -18.32 28.87 -62.85
CA CYS A 254 -17.52 29.39 -63.95
C CYS A 254 -17.95 30.82 -64.30
N MET A 255 -16.99 31.62 -64.78
CA MET A 255 -17.26 32.97 -65.23
C MET A 255 -18.15 32.95 -66.48
N PRO A 256 -18.94 34.01 -66.72
CA PRO A 256 -19.72 34.14 -67.94
C PRO A 256 -18.82 34.00 -69.18
N PRO A 257 -19.31 33.43 -70.28
CA PRO A 257 -18.51 33.28 -71.48
C PRO A 257 -18.04 34.63 -72.03
N ASP A 258 -16.75 34.71 -72.34
CA ASP A 258 -16.17 35.78 -73.17
C ASP A 258 -16.26 35.44 -74.69
N GLY A 259 -16.89 34.31 -75.06
CA GLY A 259 -16.99 33.78 -76.43
C GLY A 259 -18.28 32.99 -76.71
N PRO A 260 -18.39 32.29 -77.87
CA PRO A 260 -19.61 31.53 -78.23
C PRO A 260 -19.81 30.27 -77.39
N ASP A 261 -18.72 29.71 -76.87
CA ASP A 261 -18.72 28.51 -76.03
C ASP A 261 -18.64 28.91 -74.55
N GLY A 262 -19.54 28.37 -73.74
CA GLY A 262 -19.56 28.58 -72.29
C GLY A 262 -18.64 27.62 -71.55
N TYR A 263 -18.03 28.08 -70.47
CA TYR A 263 -17.28 27.22 -69.56
C TYR A 263 -18.21 26.27 -68.80
N THR A 264 -17.82 25.01 -68.72
CA THR A 264 -18.49 23.97 -67.94
C THR A 264 -17.66 23.64 -66.69
N LEU A 265 -18.34 23.53 -65.54
CA LEU A 265 -17.71 23.15 -64.29
C LEU A 265 -17.54 21.63 -64.22
N ILE A 266 -16.30 21.17 -64.01
CA ILE A 266 -15.92 19.77 -63.90
C ILE A 266 -15.45 19.50 -62.46
N GLY A 267 -16.19 18.64 -61.76
CA GLY A 267 -15.92 18.29 -60.36
C GLY A 267 -17.04 18.70 -59.41
N GLU A 268 -16.77 18.64 -58.10
CA GLU A 268 -17.71 19.06 -57.06
C GLU A 268 -17.77 20.59 -56.98
N SER A 269 -18.93 21.17 -57.25
CA SER A 269 -19.12 22.62 -57.17
C SER A 269 -19.16 23.13 -55.73
N LYS A 270 -19.49 22.27 -54.77
CA LYS A 270 -19.65 22.62 -53.35
C LYS A 270 -18.53 22.02 -52.51
N LEU A 271 -17.73 22.88 -51.88
CA LEU A 271 -16.73 22.47 -50.89
C LEU A 271 -17.18 22.91 -49.49
N VAL A 272 -16.98 22.04 -48.50
CA VAL A 272 -17.32 22.26 -47.10
C VAL A 272 -16.06 22.15 -46.24
N CYS A 273 -15.86 23.07 -45.30
CA CYS A 273 -14.75 23.01 -44.36
C CYS A 273 -15.00 21.92 -43.31
N ILE A 274 -14.18 20.86 -43.33
CA ILE A 274 -14.41 19.65 -42.51
C ILE A 274 -13.28 19.37 -41.49
N GLY A 275 -12.10 19.93 -41.68
CA GLY A 275 -10.94 19.66 -40.83
C GLY A 275 -9.92 20.80 -40.85
N TYR A 276 -8.85 20.64 -40.08
CA TYR A 276 -7.79 21.64 -40.01
C TYR A 276 -7.12 21.79 -41.39
N TYR A 277 -7.36 22.93 -42.04
CA TYR A 277 -6.92 23.19 -43.41
C TYR A 277 -7.40 22.16 -44.45
N GLN A 278 -8.56 21.53 -44.19
CA GLN A 278 -9.08 20.47 -45.02
C GLN A 278 -10.51 20.75 -45.48
N TRP A 279 -10.66 20.82 -46.81
CA TRP A 279 -11.94 20.91 -47.50
C TRP A 279 -12.48 19.51 -47.84
N SER A 280 -13.80 19.38 -47.99
CA SER A 280 -14.49 18.11 -48.26
C SER A 280 -14.10 17.45 -49.58
N SER A 281 -13.60 18.24 -50.54
CA SER A 281 -13.12 17.77 -51.84
C SER A 281 -12.05 18.73 -52.38
N HIS A 282 -11.43 18.35 -53.50
CA HIS A 282 -10.53 19.23 -54.26
C HIS A 282 -11.32 20.28 -55.05
N ALA A 283 -10.68 21.40 -55.38
CA ALA A 283 -11.30 22.45 -56.17
C ALA A 283 -11.65 21.95 -57.59
N PRO A 284 -12.82 22.31 -58.13
CA PRO A 284 -13.22 21.93 -59.49
C PRO A 284 -12.47 22.74 -60.56
N GLU A 285 -12.64 22.36 -61.82
CA GLU A 285 -12.06 23.07 -62.97
C GLU A 285 -13.16 23.64 -63.87
N CYS A 286 -12.90 24.78 -64.53
CA CYS A 286 -13.75 25.33 -65.59
C CYS A 286 -13.06 25.08 -66.94
N LYS A 287 -13.76 24.40 -67.87
CA LYS A 287 -13.26 24.07 -69.21
C LYS A 287 -14.30 24.32 -70.29
#